data_AF-A0A815IVY0-F1
#
_entry.id   AF-A0A815IVY0-F1
#
_cell.length_a   1.000
_cell.length_b   1.000
_cell.length_c   1.000
_cell.angle_alpha   90.00
_cell.angle_beta   90.00
_cell.angle_gamma   90.00
#
_symmetry.space_group_name_H-M   'P 1'
#
loop_
_entity.id
_entity.type
_entity.pdbx_description
1 polymer ?
#
loop_
_entity_poly.entity_id
_entity_poly.type
_entity_poly.pdbx_seq_one_letter_code
_entity_poly.pdbx_strand_id
1 'polypeptide(L)'
;MPLDLDKIDDLNKTLFIHIQLLNVSRPSFIWNYFGHLYKNARKALDLDRIYCKVCFENIKEEYPDANFSSVRRQIGTYSAISGTGNMRNHLLAMHQITEAQAIKKTNKHIVSMFARNRDITSSSQLNEKHGHQLPLMCCKDLLSFSIVENKGFQDFLICNKIVNTKYDIPSRTTLSPLNLNKIYNACVDKTKEQIKLSTNYPTITCDA
;
A
#
# COMPACT_ATOMS: atom_id res chain seq x y z
N MET A 1 -33.73 -6.50 -7.81
CA MET A 1 -34.40 -5.94 -9.00
C MET A 1 -33.43 -6.01 -10.16
N PRO A 2 -33.71 -6.78 -11.22
CA PRO A 2 -32.88 -6.78 -12.42
C PRO A 2 -33.01 -5.40 -13.09
N LEU A 3 -31.88 -4.80 -13.48
CA LEU A 3 -31.88 -3.55 -14.24
C LEU A 3 -32.46 -3.81 -15.63
N ASP A 4 -33.44 -2.99 -15.99
CA ASP A 4 -34.16 -2.98 -17.26
C ASP A 4 -33.21 -2.52 -18.39
N LEU A 5 -32.76 -3.49 -19.21
CA LEU A 5 -31.67 -3.35 -20.18
C LEU A 5 -32.08 -2.58 -21.44
N ASP A 6 -33.38 -2.41 -21.68
CA ASP A 6 -33.93 -1.76 -22.89
C ASP A 6 -33.87 -0.23 -22.83
N LYS A 7 -33.57 0.35 -21.66
CA LYS A 7 -33.35 1.81 -21.52
C LYS A 7 -31.94 2.27 -21.90
N ILE A 8 -31.08 1.35 -22.34
CA ILE A 8 -29.70 1.66 -22.76
C ILE A 8 -29.65 2.04 -24.26
N ASP A 9 -30.63 1.63 -25.05
CA ASP A 9 -30.60 1.73 -26.52
C ASP A 9 -31.00 3.11 -27.10
N ASP A 10 -31.52 4.03 -26.28
CA ASP A 10 -32.15 5.26 -26.78
C ASP A 10 -31.26 6.54 -26.74
N LEU A 11 -29.94 6.41 -26.61
CA LEU A 11 -29.05 7.56 -26.35
C LEU A 11 -27.83 7.62 -27.29
N ASN A 12 -28.08 7.45 -28.59
CA ASN A 12 -27.16 7.58 -29.72
C ASN A 12 -26.71 9.03 -30.04
N LYS A 13 -26.52 9.91 -29.04
CA LYS A 13 -25.92 11.24 -29.29
C LYS A 13 -24.87 11.56 -28.23
N THR A 14 -23.61 11.44 -28.63
CA THR A 14 -22.42 12.05 -28.00
C THR A 14 -22.40 12.01 -26.47
N LEU A 15 -22.34 10.80 -25.94
CA LEU A 15 -22.26 10.56 -24.50
C LEU A 15 -20.82 10.23 -24.10
N PHE A 16 -20.16 11.16 -23.41
CA PHE A 16 -18.77 11.02 -22.95
C PHE A 16 -18.70 10.01 -21.79
N ILE A 17 -18.61 8.73 -22.15
CA ILE A 17 -18.28 7.65 -21.22
C ILE A 17 -16.77 7.69 -20.98
N HIS A 18 -16.37 7.64 -19.71
CA HIS A 18 -14.96 7.56 -19.32
C HIS A 18 -14.80 6.72 -18.06
N ILE A 19 -13.58 6.25 -17.84
CA ILE A 19 -13.20 5.52 -16.63
C ILE A 19 -12.59 6.51 -15.64
N GLN A 20 -13.21 6.64 -14.48
CA GLN A 20 -12.66 7.41 -13.37
C GLN A 20 -11.89 6.46 -12.45
N LEU A 21 -10.59 6.73 -12.31
CA LEU A 21 -9.70 5.96 -11.47
C LEU A 21 -10.07 6.14 -9.99
N LEU A 22 -9.91 5.06 -9.22
CA LEU A 22 -10.19 5.07 -7.79
C LEU A 22 -9.08 5.80 -7.04
N ASN A 23 -9.41 6.94 -6.44
CA ASN A 23 -8.48 7.74 -5.65
C ASN A 23 -8.47 7.24 -4.20
N VAL A 24 -7.77 6.13 -3.96
CA VAL A 24 -7.57 5.56 -2.61
C VAL A 24 -6.29 6.17 -2.03
N SER A 25 -6.22 6.42 -0.71
CA SER A 25 -5.10 7.17 -0.12
C SER A 25 -3.72 6.50 -0.26
N ARG A 26 -3.66 5.20 -0.59
CA ARG A 26 -2.47 4.43 -1.03
C ARG A 26 -2.87 3.21 -1.88
N PRO A 27 -3.25 3.37 -3.16
CA PRO A 27 -3.64 2.23 -3.97
C PRO A 27 -2.38 1.47 -4.43
N SER A 28 -2.48 0.14 -4.53
CA SER A 28 -1.60 -0.63 -5.42
C SER A 28 -1.52 0.03 -6.81
N PHE A 29 -0.37 -0.04 -7.50
CA PHE A 29 -0.16 0.59 -8.82
C PHE A 29 -1.23 0.22 -9.85
N ILE A 30 -1.88 -0.93 -9.65
CA ILE A 30 -2.97 -1.47 -10.45
C ILE A 30 -4.11 -0.44 -10.60
N TRP A 31 -4.44 0.30 -9.55
CA TRP A 31 -5.54 1.28 -9.58
C TRP A 31 -5.25 2.52 -10.45
N ASN A 32 -4.03 2.68 -10.96
CA ASN A 32 -3.73 3.68 -11.99
C ASN A 32 -4.34 3.29 -13.36
N TYR A 33 -4.73 2.03 -13.52
CA TYR A 33 -5.23 1.46 -14.77
C TYR A 33 -6.65 0.93 -14.67
N PHE A 34 -7.26 0.99 -13.48
CA PHE A 34 -8.58 0.41 -13.21
C PHE A 34 -9.46 1.41 -12.47
N GLY A 35 -10.72 1.49 -12.88
CA GLY A 35 -11.68 2.42 -12.29
C GLY A 35 -13.13 2.09 -12.61
N HIS A 36 -14.04 2.90 -12.09
CA HIS A 36 -15.47 2.77 -12.39
C HIS A 36 -15.82 3.51 -13.67
N LEU A 37 -16.85 3.01 -14.35
CA LEU A 37 -17.39 3.62 -15.55
C LEU A 37 -18.36 4.74 -15.18
N TYR A 38 -18.15 5.93 -15.73
CA TYR A 38 -19.01 7.09 -15.49
C TYR A 38 -19.68 7.57 -16.78
N LYS A 39 -20.93 8.00 -16.65
CA LYS A 39 -21.66 8.74 -17.69
C LYS A 39 -21.71 10.21 -17.30
N ASN A 40 -21.17 11.09 -18.15
CA ASN A 40 -21.21 12.55 -17.97
C ASN A 40 -20.68 13.06 -16.62
N ALA A 41 -19.70 12.37 -16.02
CA ALA A 41 -19.04 12.73 -14.75
C ALA A 41 -19.98 12.88 -13.53
N ARG A 42 -21.25 12.45 -13.62
CA ARG A 42 -22.26 12.69 -12.56
C ARG A 42 -22.76 11.41 -11.88
N LYS A 43 -22.69 10.26 -12.55
CA LYS A 43 -23.13 8.98 -11.97
C LYS A 43 -22.27 7.82 -12.47
N ALA A 44 -21.78 7.02 -11.53
CA ALA A 44 -21.19 5.72 -11.85
C ALA A 44 -22.29 4.83 -12.44
N LEU A 45 -22.03 4.29 -13.63
CA LEU A 45 -22.95 3.38 -14.32
C LEU A 45 -22.99 2.01 -13.67
N ASP A 46 -21.89 1.62 -13.05
CA ASP A 46 -21.69 0.30 -12.46
C ASP A 46 -20.68 0.41 -11.32
N LEU A 47 -21.18 0.34 -10.08
CA LEU A 47 -20.37 0.38 -8.86
C LEU A 47 -19.86 -1.01 -8.45
N ASP A 48 -20.51 -2.07 -8.94
CA ASP A 48 -20.15 -3.46 -8.60
C ASP A 48 -18.99 -3.98 -9.45
N ARG A 49 -18.63 -3.23 -10.51
CA ARG A 49 -17.57 -3.60 -11.44
C ARG A 49 -16.54 -2.49 -11.62
N ILE A 50 -15.32 -2.94 -11.86
CA ILE A 50 -14.15 -2.12 -12.20
C ILE A 50 -13.70 -2.51 -13.60
N TYR A 51 -13.31 -1.50 -14.38
CA TYR A 51 -12.99 -1.62 -15.80
C TYR A 51 -11.53 -1.23 -16.05
N CYS A 52 -10.87 -1.96 -16.95
CA CYS A 52 -9.52 -1.64 -17.42
C CYS A 52 -9.55 -0.40 -18.32
N LYS A 53 -8.82 0.64 -17.91
CA LYS A 53 -8.66 1.89 -18.66
C LYS A 53 -7.95 1.68 -19.99
N VAL A 54 -6.90 0.86 -20.03
CA VAL A 54 -6.10 0.63 -21.25
C VAL A 54 -6.93 -0.09 -22.31
N CYS A 55 -7.68 -1.13 -21.94
CA CYS A 55 -8.62 -1.77 -22.87
C CYS A 55 -9.62 -0.77 -23.45
N PHE A 56 -10.17 0.09 -22.60
CA PHE A 56 -11.17 1.06 -23.02
C PHE A 56 -10.59 2.11 -23.97
N GLU A 57 -9.38 2.60 -23.72
CA GLU A 57 -8.68 3.53 -24.61
C GLU A 57 -8.35 2.90 -25.96
N ASN A 58 -7.77 1.69 -25.97
CA ASN A 58 -7.45 0.96 -27.20
C ASN A 58 -8.69 0.73 -28.08
N ILE A 59 -9.81 0.32 -27.47
CA ILE A 59 -11.08 0.11 -28.19
C ILE A 59 -11.63 1.42 -28.77
N LYS A 60 -11.48 2.53 -28.03
CA LYS A 60 -11.95 3.84 -28.49
C LYS A 60 -11.10 4.35 -29.67
N GLU A 61 -9.82 4.02 -29.69
CA GLU A 61 -8.94 4.30 -30.82
C GLU A 61 -9.26 3.43 -32.04
N GLU A 62 -9.51 2.13 -31.84
CA GLU A 62 -9.80 1.18 -32.91
C GLU A 62 -11.21 1.36 -33.50
N TYR A 63 -12.19 1.68 -32.64
CA TYR A 63 -13.59 1.84 -33.02
C TYR A 63 -14.21 3.11 -32.38
N PRO A 64 -13.94 4.29 -32.94
CA PRO A 64 -14.36 5.57 -32.35
C PRO A 64 -15.89 5.75 -32.26
N ASP A 65 -16.63 5.13 -33.18
CA ASP A 65 -18.10 5.23 -33.27
C ASP A 65 -18.83 4.03 -32.64
N ALA A 66 -18.10 3.08 -32.04
CA ALA A 66 -18.72 1.90 -31.45
C ALA A 66 -19.43 2.22 -30.13
N ASN A 67 -20.66 1.70 -30.00
CA ASN A 67 -21.41 1.79 -28.76
C ASN A 67 -20.79 0.92 -27.67
N PHE A 68 -20.75 1.43 -26.43
CA PHE A 68 -20.14 0.72 -25.30
C PHE A 68 -20.67 -0.72 -25.13
N SER A 69 -21.96 -0.94 -25.34
CA SER A 69 -22.60 -2.25 -25.22
C SER A 69 -22.01 -3.30 -26.18
N SER A 70 -21.63 -2.91 -27.40
CA SER A 70 -21.08 -3.85 -28.38
C SER A 70 -19.62 -4.21 -28.07
N VAL A 71 -18.86 -3.28 -27.51
CA VAL A 71 -17.43 -3.47 -27.20
C VAL A 71 -17.17 -3.88 -25.74
N ARG A 72 -18.20 -3.89 -24.88
CA ARG A 72 -18.06 -4.18 -23.44
C ARG A 72 -17.32 -5.47 -23.14
N ARG A 73 -17.53 -6.52 -23.95
CA ARG A 73 -16.90 -7.84 -23.75
C ARG A 73 -15.40 -7.84 -24.00
N GLN A 74 -14.89 -6.84 -24.73
CA GLN A 74 -13.48 -6.68 -25.04
C GLN A 74 -12.74 -5.88 -23.96
N ILE A 75 -13.47 -5.28 -23.01
CA ILE A 75 -12.90 -4.53 -21.89
C ILE A 75 -12.73 -5.46 -20.69
N GLY A 76 -11.50 -5.59 -20.22
CA GLY A 76 -11.19 -6.29 -18.97
C GLY A 76 -12.04 -5.74 -17.81
N THR A 77 -12.92 -6.58 -17.27
CA THR A 77 -13.89 -6.19 -16.25
C THR A 77 -13.80 -7.14 -15.04
N TYR A 78 -13.77 -6.57 -13.84
CA TYR A 78 -13.61 -7.29 -12.57
C TYR A 78 -14.66 -6.84 -11.56
N SER A 79 -14.97 -7.68 -10.58
CA SER A 79 -15.84 -7.26 -9.46
C SER A 79 -15.11 -6.25 -8.57
N ALA A 80 -15.84 -5.25 -8.09
CA ALA A 80 -15.35 -4.21 -7.18
C ALA A 80 -14.75 -4.74 -5.87
N ILE A 81 -15.15 -5.95 -5.47
CA ILE A 81 -14.73 -6.60 -4.22
C ILE A 81 -13.57 -7.58 -4.46
N SER A 82 -13.24 -7.88 -5.71
CA SER A 82 -12.16 -8.80 -6.04
C SER A 82 -10.78 -8.25 -5.69
N GLY A 83 -9.91 -9.12 -5.19
CA GLY A 83 -8.50 -8.79 -4.98
C GLY A 83 -7.77 -8.40 -6.27
N THR A 84 -6.63 -7.74 -6.13
CA THR A 84 -5.91 -7.14 -7.26
C THR A 84 -5.10 -8.12 -8.11
N GLY A 85 -4.99 -9.40 -7.72
CA GLY A 85 -4.23 -10.43 -8.45
C GLY A 85 -4.70 -10.65 -9.88
N ASN A 86 -6.02 -10.78 -10.09
CA ASN A 86 -6.60 -10.97 -11.42
C ASN A 86 -6.38 -9.75 -12.34
N MET A 87 -6.45 -8.55 -11.75
CA MET A 87 -6.19 -7.30 -12.44
C MET A 87 -4.71 -7.17 -12.84
N ARG A 88 -3.78 -7.60 -11.97
CA ARG A 88 -2.34 -7.67 -12.27
C ARG A 88 -2.08 -8.61 -13.45
N ASN A 89 -2.65 -9.82 -13.41
CA ASN A 89 -2.44 -10.81 -14.47
C ASN A 89 -2.98 -10.31 -15.82
N HIS A 90 -4.08 -9.58 -15.83
CA HIS A 90 -4.60 -8.93 -17.04
C HIS A 90 -3.67 -7.86 -17.59
N LEU A 91 -3.16 -6.97 -16.75
CA LEU A 91 -2.19 -5.95 -17.17
C LEU A 91 -0.94 -6.57 -17.78
N LEU A 92 -0.45 -7.67 -17.20
CA LEU A 92 0.71 -8.38 -17.72
C LEU A 92 0.40 -9.07 -19.05
N ALA A 93 -0.68 -9.85 -19.11
CA ALA A 93 -0.97 -10.70 -20.27
C ALA A 93 -1.46 -9.91 -21.48
N MET A 94 -2.29 -8.88 -21.27
CA MET A 94 -2.96 -8.14 -22.36
C MET A 94 -2.25 -6.84 -22.72
N HIS A 95 -1.56 -6.21 -21.77
CA HIS A 95 -0.96 -4.88 -21.95
C HIS A 95 0.55 -4.85 -21.74
N GLN A 96 1.17 -5.97 -21.34
CA GLN A 96 2.60 -6.06 -20.98
C GLN A 96 3.04 -5.04 -19.91
N ILE A 97 2.10 -4.56 -19.10
CA ILE A 97 2.34 -3.58 -18.03
C ILE A 97 2.82 -4.33 -16.80
N THR A 98 4.03 -4.02 -16.36
CA THR A 98 4.65 -4.63 -15.17
C THR A 98 4.79 -3.64 -14.03
N GLU A 99 4.85 -4.17 -12.81
CA GLU A 99 5.09 -3.36 -11.60
C GLU A 99 6.42 -2.59 -11.72
N ALA A 100 7.45 -3.16 -12.36
CA ALA A 100 8.73 -2.49 -12.63
C ALA A 100 8.59 -1.20 -13.47
N GLN A 101 7.64 -1.15 -14.41
CA GLN A 101 7.34 0.06 -15.19
C GLN A 101 6.56 1.10 -14.38
N ALA A 102 5.74 0.67 -13.41
CA ALA A 102 5.01 1.56 -12.50
C ALA A 102 5.84 2.05 -11.29
N ILE A 103 6.92 1.34 -10.93
CA ILE A 103 7.82 1.62 -9.80
C ILE A 103 8.66 2.91 -9.96
N LYS A 104 8.67 3.56 -11.13
CA LYS A 104 9.38 4.84 -11.33
C LYS A 104 8.96 5.97 -10.37
N LYS A 105 7.93 5.82 -9.53
CA LYS A 105 7.49 6.87 -8.60
C LYS A 105 7.22 6.52 -7.13
N THR A 106 7.32 5.27 -6.65
CA THR A 106 6.89 4.97 -5.25
C THR A 106 7.68 3.94 -4.47
N ASN A 107 8.95 3.65 -4.80
CA ASN A 107 9.85 3.01 -3.82
C ASN A 107 10.57 4.08 -2.98
N LYS A 108 9.83 4.76 -2.10
CA LYS A 108 10.46 5.27 -0.86
C LYS A 108 10.72 4.04 0.01
N HIS A 109 11.80 3.35 -0.35
CA HIS A 109 12.28 2.06 0.13
C HIS A 109 12.29 2.01 1.66
N ILE A 110 12.23 0.81 2.25
CA ILE A 110 12.57 0.54 3.66
C ILE A 110 13.86 1.27 4.08
N VAL A 111 14.82 1.40 3.15
CA VAL A 111 16.05 2.19 3.30
C VAL A 111 15.78 3.65 3.69
N SER A 112 14.69 4.26 3.22
CA SER A 112 14.29 5.62 3.59
C SER A 112 13.76 5.75 5.04
N MET A 113 13.29 4.67 5.66
CA MET A 113 13.02 4.65 7.11
C MET A 113 14.33 4.71 7.89
N PHE A 114 15.35 4.01 7.40
CA PHE A 114 16.70 3.95 7.99
C PHE A 114 17.58 5.16 7.63
N ALA A 115 17.34 5.84 6.51
CA ALA A 115 18.18 6.95 6.05
C ALA A 115 17.91 8.29 6.79
N ARG A 116 16.87 8.37 7.62
CA ARG A 116 16.58 9.56 8.43
C ARG A 116 17.38 9.52 9.73
N ASN A 117 18.69 9.69 9.64
CA ASN A 117 19.50 10.09 10.79
C ASN A 117 19.17 11.55 11.10
N ARG A 118 18.16 11.77 11.96
CA ARG A 118 18.01 13.06 12.62
C ARG A 118 18.92 13.02 13.84
N ASP A 119 19.99 13.80 13.83
CA ASP A 119 20.71 14.11 15.06
C ASP A 119 19.76 14.93 15.95
N ILE A 120 19.09 14.27 16.89
CA ILE A 120 18.33 14.96 17.93
C ILE A 120 19.31 15.27 19.05
N THR A 121 19.81 16.50 19.03
CA THR A 121 20.43 17.13 20.18
C THR A 121 19.36 17.50 21.21
N SER A 122 19.45 16.90 22.40
CA SER A 122 18.60 17.12 23.60
C SER A 122 17.18 16.52 23.52
N SER A 123 16.56 15.95 24.57
CA SER A 123 16.74 16.12 26.01
C SER A 123 16.09 14.96 26.79
N SER A 124 16.68 14.65 27.95
CA SER A 124 16.36 13.62 28.96
C SER A 124 16.88 12.18 28.72
N GLN A 125 17.63 11.66 29.70
CA GLN A 125 18.12 10.27 29.76
C GLN A 125 16.99 9.22 29.74
N LEU A 126 15.77 9.63 30.14
CA LEU A 126 14.56 8.79 30.10
C LEU A 126 14.11 8.50 28.66
N ASN A 127 14.22 9.48 27.76
CA ASN A 127 13.91 9.31 26.33
C ASN A 127 14.88 8.33 25.64
N GLU A 128 16.12 8.22 26.11
CA GLU A 128 17.07 7.23 25.58
C GLU A 128 16.75 5.81 26.05
N LYS A 129 16.47 5.61 27.35
CA LYS A 129 16.21 4.27 27.91
C LYS A 129 14.95 3.65 27.30
N HIS A 130 13.84 4.38 27.30
CA HIS A 130 12.58 3.90 26.71
C HIS A 130 12.59 3.96 25.18
N GLY A 131 13.33 4.91 24.61
CA GLY A 131 13.54 5.01 23.18
C GLY A 131 14.14 3.76 22.57
N HIS A 132 15.06 3.07 23.27
CA HIS A 132 15.63 1.81 22.78
C HIS A 132 14.79 0.56 23.12
N GLN A 133 14.21 0.49 24.31
CA GLN A 133 13.49 -0.70 24.78
C GLN A 133 12.15 -0.92 24.04
N LEU A 134 11.41 0.15 23.75
CA LEU A 134 10.10 0.05 23.09
C LEU A 134 10.19 -0.48 21.64
N PRO A 135 11.07 0.05 20.76
CA PRO A 135 11.25 -0.53 19.43
C PRO A 135 11.81 -1.95 19.52
N LEU A 136 12.70 -2.26 20.47
CA LEU A 136 13.23 -3.61 20.62
C LEU A 136 12.13 -4.62 20.98
N MET A 137 11.22 -4.28 21.90
CA MET A 137 10.02 -5.07 22.21
C MET A 137 9.17 -5.27 20.94
N CYS A 138 8.90 -4.18 20.20
CA CYS A 138 8.12 -4.27 18.97
C CYS A 138 8.78 -5.17 17.92
N CYS A 139 10.12 -5.12 17.78
CA CYS A 139 10.84 -5.98 16.84
C CYS A 139 10.85 -7.45 17.27
N LYS A 140 10.94 -7.74 18.56
CA LYS A 140 10.94 -9.12 19.08
C LYS A 140 9.58 -9.79 18.93
N ASP A 141 8.52 -9.05 19.22
CA ASP A 141 7.15 -9.57 19.22
C ASP A 141 6.39 -9.26 17.92
N LEU A 142 7.09 -8.71 16.91
CA LEU A 142 6.52 -8.28 15.62
C LEU A 142 5.30 -7.34 15.76
N LEU A 143 5.32 -6.47 16.78
CA LEU A 143 4.25 -5.53 17.07
C LEU A 143 4.37 -4.26 16.21
N SER A 144 3.22 -3.67 15.90
CA SER A 144 3.16 -2.37 15.24
C SER A 144 3.63 -1.25 16.18
N PHE A 145 4.44 -0.30 15.69
CA PHE A 145 4.82 0.90 16.45
C PHE A 145 3.62 1.80 16.83
N SER A 146 2.43 1.57 16.27
CA SER A 146 1.20 2.26 16.70
C SER A 146 0.77 1.90 18.13
N ILE A 147 1.35 0.86 18.75
CA ILE A 147 1.04 0.46 20.12
C ILE A 147 1.25 1.60 21.13
N VAL A 148 2.22 2.49 20.90
CA VAL A 148 2.50 3.63 21.80
C VAL A 148 1.44 4.71 21.77
N GLU A 149 0.56 4.69 20.77
CA GLU A 149 -0.59 5.60 20.63
C GLU A 149 -1.86 5.01 21.29
N ASN A 150 -1.84 3.73 21.69
CA ASN A 150 -2.97 3.09 22.34
C ASN A 150 -3.14 3.61 23.79
N LYS A 151 -4.31 4.13 24.10
CA LYS A 151 -4.64 4.68 25.42
C LYS A 151 -4.42 3.66 26.55
N GLY A 152 -4.85 2.41 26.38
CA GLY A 152 -4.67 1.38 27.42
C GLY A 152 -3.20 1.08 27.71
N PHE A 153 -2.35 1.14 26.68
CA PHE A 153 -0.90 0.98 26.84
C PHE A 153 -0.27 2.19 27.53
N GLN A 154 -0.67 3.41 27.15
CA GLN A 154 -0.23 4.64 27.82
C GLN A 154 -0.62 4.66 29.30
N ASP A 155 -1.88 4.32 29.60
CA ASP A 155 -2.40 4.24 30.96
C ASP A 155 -1.63 3.20 31.77
N PHE A 156 -1.33 2.03 31.18
CA PHE A 156 -0.50 1.01 31.81
C PHE A 156 0.89 1.55 32.19
N LEU A 157 1.58 2.24 31.28
CA LEU A 157 2.92 2.78 31.54
C LEU A 157 2.90 3.86 32.64
N ILE A 158 1.88 4.71 32.67
CA ILE A 158 1.73 5.78 33.65
C ILE A 158 1.36 5.21 35.02
N CYS A 159 0.35 4.34 35.08
CA CYS A 159 -0.12 3.72 36.33
C CYS A 159 0.97 2.90 37.03
N ASN A 160 1.84 2.25 36.25
CA ASN A 160 2.97 1.47 36.78
C ASN A 160 4.24 2.31 36.99
N LYS A 161 4.18 3.64 36.86
CA LYS A 161 5.31 4.57 37.03
C LYS A 161 6.52 4.23 36.16
N ILE A 162 6.27 3.64 34.98
CA ILE A 162 7.31 3.40 33.97
C ILE A 162 7.64 4.73 33.27
N VAL A 163 6.63 5.57 33.07
CA VAL A 163 6.74 6.95 32.58
C VAL A 163 5.96 7.89 33.49
N ASN A 164 6.40 9.14 33.62
CA ASN A 164 5.72 10.12 34.49
C ASN A 164 4.50 10.71 33.80
N THR A 165 4.62 10.97 32.50
CA THR A 165 3.58 11.58 31.69
C THR A 165 3.49 10.91 30.32
N LYS A 166 2.35 11.11 29.64
CA LYS A 166 2.17 10.68 28.25
C LYS A 166 3.20 11.29 27.28
N TYR A 167 3.80 12.43 27.63
CA TYR A 167 4.78 13.12 26.79
C TYR A 167 6.16 12.49 26.86
N ASP A 168 6.42 11.68 27.88
CA ASP A 168 7.66 10.90 28.02
C ASP A 168 7.62 9.63 27.13
N ILE A 169 6.45 9.31 26.55
CA ILE A 169 6.31 8.20 25.63
C ILE A 169 6.70 8.69 24.23
N PRO A 170 7.74 8.10 23.60
CA PRO A 170 8.16 8.50 22.27
C PRO A 170 7.05 8.23 21.25
N SER A 171 6.80 9.21 20.39
CA SER A 171 5.80 9.06 19.34
C SER A 171 6.23 7.99 18.32
N ARG A 172 5.25 7.42 17.60
CA ARG A 172 5.49 6.44 16.52
C ARG A 172 6.51 6.92 15.49
N THR A 173 6.47 8.21 15.15
CA THR A 173 7.39 8.82 14.18
C THR A 173 8.80 9.02 14.74
N THR A 174 8.94 9.11 16.07
CA THR A 174 10.22 9.17 16.77
C THR A 174 10.85 7.78 16.91
N LEU A 175 10.05 6.75 17.21
CA LEU A 175 10.52 5.37 17.37
C LEU A 175 11.09 4.75 16.09
N SER A 176 10.50 5.09 14.94
CA SER A 176 10.74 4.40 13.67
C SER A 176 12.12 4.62 13.04
N PRO A 177 12.75 5.82 13.06
CA PRO A 177 14.05 6.01 12.40
C PRO A 177 15.26 5.90 13.35
N LEU A 178 15.17 6.46 14.55
CA LEU A 178 16.34 6.72 15.40
C LEU A 178 16.94 5.44 16.01
N ASN A 179 16.07 4.59 16.57
CA ASN A 179 16.51 3.41 17.31
C ASN A 179 16.48 2.15 16.45
N LEU A 180 15.70 2.16 15.37
CA LEU A 180 15.62 1.03 14.44
C LEU A 180 16.94 0.78 13.72
N ASN A 181 17.65 1.84 13.32
CA ASN A 181 19.00 1.74 12.75
C ASN A 181 19.96 1.02 13.69
N LYS A 182 19.98 1.43 14.97
CA LYS A 182 20.86 0.84 15.98
C LYS A 182 20.54 -0.64 16.20
N ILE A 183 19.27 -0.98 16.33
CA ILE A 183 18.80 -2.36 16.53
C ILE A 183 19.11 -3.21 15.30
N TYR A 184 18.85 -2.69 14.10
CA TYR A 184 19.15 -3.37 12.84
C TYR A 184 20.64 -3.66 12.69
N ASN A 185 21.49 -2.65 12.85
CA ASN A 185 22.94 -2.81 12.72
C ASN A 185 23.47 -3.81 13.75
N ALA A 186 23.04 -3.72 15.02
CA ALA A 186 23.42 -4.68 16.05
C ALA A 186 22.99 -6.11 15.71
N CYS A 187 21.80 -6.30 15.13
CA CYS A 187 21.32 -7.60 14.68
C CYS A 187 22.15 -8.14 13.50
N VAL A 188 22.43 -7.29 12.51
CA VAL A 188 23.24 -7.65 11.34
C VAL A 188 24.65 -8.03 11.75
N ASP A 189 25.29 -7.26 12.62
CA ASP A 189 26.66 -7.52 13.07
C ASP A 189 26.73 -8.84 13.85
N LYS A 190 25.81 -9.06 14.78
CA LYS A 190 25.71 -10.34 15.50
C LYS A 190 25.44 -11.51 14.56
N THR A 191 24.58 -11.33 13.56
CA THR A 191 24.29 -12.38 12.57
C THR A 191 25.52 -12.71 11.73
N LYS A 192 26.28 -11.70 11.29
CA LYS A 192 27.54 -11.89 10.57
C LYS A 192 28.57 -12.64 11.42
N GLU A 193 28.67 -12.31 12.71
CA GLU A 193 29.55 -13.03 13.64
C GLU A 193 29.14 -14.51 13.77
N GLN A 194 27.85 -14.79 13.94
CA GLN A 194 27.34 -16.16 14.03
C GLN A 194 27.57 -16.95 12.74
N ILE A 195 27.40 -16.32 11.57
CA ILE A 195 27.70 -16.93 10.26
C ILE A 195 29.20 -17.24 10.12
N LYS A 196 30.08 -16.36 10.61
CA LYS A 196 31.54 -16.61 10.58
C LYS A 196 31.96 -17.74 11.52
N LEU A 197 31.29 -17.86 12.66
CA LEU A 197 31.57 -18.90 13.66
C LEU A 197 30.93 -20.26 13.31
N SER A 198 29.92 -20.27 12.44
CA SER A 198 29.24 -21.53 12.07
C SER A 198 30.14 -22.43 11.24
N THR A 199 30.31 -23.66 11.70
CA THR A 199 31.05 -24.73 10.99
C THR A 199 30.28 -25.32 9.82
N ASN A 200 28.95 -25.14 9.78
CA ASN A 200 28.08 -25.61 8.72
C ASN A 200 27.73 -24.49 7.72
N TYR A 201 27.31 -24.87 6.52
CA TYR A 201 26.85 -23.91 5.52
C TYR A 201 25.48 -23.31 5.91
N PRO A 202 25.33 -21.97 5.94
CA PRO A 202 24.03 -21.35 6.17
C PRO A 202 23.09 -21.65 5.00
N THR A 203 21.84 -22.00 5.30
CA THR A 203 20.79 -22.22 4.31
C THR A 203 19.81 -21.05 4.36
N ILE A 204 19.35 -20.59 3.20
CA ILE A 204 18.38 -19.48 3.08
C ILE A 204 17.14 -20.03 2.38
N THR A 205 15.96 -19.74 2.92
CA THR A 205 14.67 -20.02 2.27
C THR A 205 14.18 -18.75 1.58
N CYS A 206 13.74 -18.87 0.32
CA CYS A 206 13.11 -17.79 -0.42
C CYS A 206 11.63 -18.12 -0.58
N ASP A 207 10.76 -17.43 0.18
CA ASP A 207 9.32 -17.49 -0.01
C ASP A 207 8.92 -16.68 -1.26
N ALA A 208 8.06 -17.26 -2.10
CA ALA A 208 7.60 -16.68 -3.38
C ALA A 208 6.24 -15.98 -3.26
#